data_AF-A0A3P8YAA1-F1
#
_entry.id   AF-A0A3P8YAA1-F1
#
_cell.length_a   1.000
_cell.length_b   1.000
_cell.length_c   1.000
_cell.angle_alpha   90.00
_cell.angle_beta   90.00
_cell.angle_gamma   90.00
#
_symmetry.space_group_name_H-M   'P 1'
#
loop_
_entity.id
_entity.type
_entity.pdbx_description
1 polymer ?
#
loop_
_entity_poly.entity_id
_entity_poly.type
_entity_poly.pdbx_seq_one_letter_code
_entity_poly.pdbx_strand_id
1 'polypeptide(L)'
;MEPSDVRRSRSPFDLIMNQIRRKRTTSDRKSTSGRFLSHQVDSGGISEDRETEEEKGGTSVAPDPADLEDGVCDMGWGRVCVFVQRLGKRADSRTLSLAYCDLTATDALELATLLPCLSLLEELDLSWNELIGGSLRLLTSHLQNVGRLRILRLSSCRLAADDIMALGEALEFLPLLEVLDLSWNAGVGGGALQGIVGKVHPTLTELHLVACQLTETDADVLGSVVSVLPRLRVLDLSCNTHLARTQTPTEGGGMYKSTAEVDRLEGLFLSLSQTPSLTSLRLHDCGLTGGSLNLLGGSFQCLGSLCQLDLSCNKGVAGGLSILCPHLAVLSHLSSLDLHLCCLTREDLRALIEVLPSLPELTKLDLSSNKEVGGVVSDIVPALPLSQIKLLPLNGCRLTYESFSSLALAMPYLRRVDVSWSKVVGGRLSLLLNGLQPSILQELRLSSCDLTTEDLLHLAAVCRRRILSTLRVLDLSYNRGVREEGWSGLLAEEGLGSLEELDVSLQTLTSNPSPLTWLPALLTALPRLPALTRLSLQRWTLTTQAREQLNHSLRKRNVLLEVDTPTSASSSKQERAEEAPCEE
;
A
#
# COMPACT_ATOMS: atom_id res chain seq x y z
N MET A 1 21.18 18.33 -6.51
CA MET A 1 19.87 18.19 -7.18
C MET A 1 19.51 16.73 -7.08
N GLU A 2 18.68 16.42 -6.08
CA GLU A 2 18.32 15.06 -5.64
C GLU A 2 17.33 14.37 -6.60
N PRO A 3 17.31 13.02 -6.65
CA PRO A 3 16.28 12.27 -7.35
C PRO A 3 15.09 11.96 -6.42
N SER A 4 13.90 12.08 -6.98
CA SER A 4 12.60 11.84 -6.36
C SER A 4 12.27 10.34 -6.26
N ASP A 5 12.03 9.85 -5.04
CA ASP A 5 11.50 8.51 -4.78
C ASP A 5 10.03 8.38 -5.19
N VAL A 6 9.77 7.47 -6.12
CA VAL A 6 8.44 7.09 -6.60
C VAL A 6 7.91 5.95 -5.72
N ARG A 7 6.87 6.24 -4.92
CA ARG A 7 6.06 5.23 -4.22
C ARG A 7 5.49 4.24 -5.24
N ARG A 8 5.90 2.97 -5.16
CA ARG A 8 5.20 1.85 -5.82
C ARG A 8 3.94 1.53 -5.01
N SER A 9 2.79 2.00 -5.49
CA SER A 9 1.50 1.46 -5.05
C SER A 9 1.38 -0.01 -5.51
N ARG A 10 0.96 -0.88 -4.60
CA ARG A 10 0.76 -2.31 -4.85
C ARG A 10 -0.29 -2.49 -5.96
N SER A 11 -0.01 -3.37 -6.91
CA SER A 11 -0.89 -3.57 -8.05
C SER A 11 -2.08 -4.46 -7.65
N PRO A 12 -3.29 -4.24 -8.19
CA PRO A 12 -4.41 -5.17 -8.05
C PRO A 12 -4.09 -6.61 -8.52
N PHE A 13 -3.06 -6.76 -9.37
CA PHE A 13 -2.55 -8.05 -9.82
C PHE A 13 -1.96 -8.90 -8.68
N ASP A 14 -1.40 -8.28 -7.64
CA ASP A 14 -0.80 -8.98 -6.51
C ASP A 14 -1.85 -9.64 -5.61
N LEU A 15 -3.03 -9.02 -5.49
CA LEU A 15 -4.20 -9.58 -4.80
C LEU A 15 -4.80 -10.77 -5.57
N ILE A 16 -4.83 -10.69 -6.90
CA ILE A 16 -5.35 -11.75 -7.77
C ILE A 16 -4.41 -12.97 -7.75
N MET A 17 -3.10 -12.77 -7.79
CA MET A 17 -2.11 -13.86 -7.68
C MET A 17 -2.19 -14.57 -6.32
N ASN A 18 -2.46 -13.84 -5.24
CA ASN A 18 -2.71 -14.42 -3.92
C ASN A 18 -4.00 -15.25 -3.85
N GLN A 19 -5.07 -14.85 -4.55
CA GLN A 19 -6.28 -15.67 -4.63
C GLN A 19 -6.10 -16.93 -5.49
N ILE A 20 -5.33 -16.85 -6.58
CA ILE A 20 -5.03 -18.01 -7.44
C ILE A 20 -4.13 -19.02 -6.71
N ARG A 21 -3.17 -18.56 -5.89
CA ARG A 21 -2.30 -19.43 -5.09
C ARG A 21 -3.04 -20.09 -3.92
N ARG A 22 -3.95 -19.38 -3.23
CA ARG A 22 -4.82 -19.96 -2.19
C ARG A 22 -5.78 -21.04 -2.72
N LYS A 23 -6.20 -20.96 -3.99
CA LYS A 23 -7.03 -22.01 -4.61
C LYS A 23 -6.27 -23.29 -4.98
N ARG A 24 -4.93 -23.23 -5.11
CA ARG A 24 -4.10 -24.42 -5.40
C ARG A 24 -3.76 -25.23 -4.14
N THR A 25 -3.82 -24.64 -2.95
CA THR A 25 -3.48 -25.32 -1.69
C THR A 25 -4.64 -26.09 -1.07
N THR A 26 -5.87 -25.94 -1.57
CA THR A 26 -7.06 -26.64 -1.03
C THR A 26 -7.35 -27.99 -1.71
N SER A 27 -6.69 -28.35 -2.81
CA SER A 27 -6.98 -29.59 -3.55
C SER A 27 -6.16 -30.83 -3.15
N ASP A 28 -5.15 -30.71 -2.27
CA ASP A 28 -4.30 -31.86 -1.86
C ASP A 28 -4.32 -32.12 -0.35
N ARG A 29 -5.52 -32.24 0.23
CA ARG A 29 -5.71 -32.88 1.54
C ARG A 29 -6.50 -34.17 1.38
N LYS A 30 -5.79 -35.27 1.14
CA LYS A 30 -6.24 -36.62 1.51
C LYS A 30 -5.34 -37.17 2.62
N SER A 31 -6.03 -37.59 3.67
CA SER A 31 -5.57 -38.12 4.94
C SER A 31 -4.73 -39.39 4.84
N THR A 32 -3.66 -39.48 5.63
CA THR A 32 -3.27 -40.72 6.32
C THR A 32 -2.63 -40.40 7.67
N SER A 33 -3.40 -40.60 8.74
CA SER A 33 -2.90 -40.71 10.11
C SER A 33 -2.33 -42.11 10.36
N GLY A 34 -1.24 -42.16 11.13
CA GLY A 34 -0.93 -43.27 12.04
C GLY A 34 0.26 -44.14 11.67
N ARG A 35 1.36 -44.04 12.43
CA ARG A 35 1.71 -45.00 13.49
C ARG A 35 3.06 -44.67 14.13
N PHE A 36 3.04 -44.66 15.45
CA PHE A 36 4.16 -44.82 16.37
C PHE A 36 5.12 -45.93 15.93
N LEU A 37 6.43 -45.76 16.18
CA LEU A 37 7.25 -46.72 16.92
C LEU A 37 8.53 -46.04 17.44
N SER A 38 8.73 -46.16 18.74
CA SER A 38 9.93 -45.88 19.53
C SER A 38 11.03 -46.92 19.27
N HIS A 39 12.32 -46.53 19.30
CA HIS A 39 13.33 -47.31 20.02
C HIS A 39 14.61 -46.52 20.30
N GLN A 40 15.07 -46.66 21.53
CA GLN A 40 16.31 -46.16 22.14
C GLN A 40 17.53 -47.02 21.76
N VAL A 41 18.69 -46.34 21.72
CA VAL A 41 20.04 -46.74 22.20
C VAL A 41 20.71 -47.94 21.53
N ASP A 42 21.89 -47.73 20.91
CA ASP A 42 23.12 -48.30 21.48
C ASP A 42 24.43 -47.66 20.98
N SER A 43 25.36 -47.58 21.93
CA SER A 43 26.75 -47.17 21.81
C SER A 43 27.62 -48.27 21.18
N GLY A 44 28.71 -47.89 20.50
CA GLY A 44 29.80 -48.85 20.29
C GLY A 44 30.84 -48.44 19.24
N GLY A 45 32.06 -48.20 19.72
CA GLY A 45 33.25 -48.88 19.17
C GLY A 45 34.04 -48.19 18.07
N ILE A 46 35.14 -47.57 18.49
CA ILE A 46 36.34 -47.28 17.69
C ILE A 46 36.91 -48.58 17.09
N SER A 47 37.44 -48.51 15.87
CA SER A 47 38.57 -49.35 15.43
C SER A 47 39.46 -48.58 14.46
N GLU A 48 40.71 -48.39 14.90
CA GLU A 48 41.88 -48.07 14.07
C GLU A 48 42.22 -49.30 13.22
N ASP A 49 42.66 -49.10 11.97
CA ASP A 49 43.93 -49.65 11.48
C ASP A 49 44.17 -49.41 9.98
N ARG A 50 45.47 -49.16 9.70
CA ARG A 50 46.26 -49.44 8.48
C ARG A 50 46.41 -48.38 7.39
N GLU A 51 47.47 -47.60 7.64
CA GLU A 51 48.56 -47.20 6.73
C GLU A 51 48.72 -48.05 5.45
N THR A 52 48.90 -47.35 4.32
CA THR A 52 49.88 -47.70 3.29
C THR A 52 50.51 -46.42 2.76
N GLU A 53 51.83 -46.32 2.96
CA GLU A 53 52.72 -45.29 2.42
C GLU A 53 52.91 -45.48 0.90
N GLU A 54 52.88 -44.39 0.13
CA GLU A 54 53.76 -44.22 -1.02
C GLU A 54 54.24 -42.76 -1.06
N GLU A 55 55.51 -42.57 -0.68
CA GLU A 55 56.29 -41.36 -0.90
C GLU A 55 56.56 -41.14 -2.39
N LYS A 56 56.37 -39.91 -2.87
CA LYS A 56 57.30 -39.26 -3.82
C LYS A 56 57.38 -37.77 -3.53
N GLY A 57 58.58 -37.35 -3.12
CA GLY A 57 58.87 -36.00 -2.63
C GLY A 57 58.93 -34.90 -3.68
N GLY A 58 58.96 -33.66 -3.18
CA GLY A 58 59.22 -32.48 -3.98
C GLY A 58 59.02 -31.16 -3.22
N THR A 59 60.09 -30.74 -2.52
CA THR A 59 60.46 -29.33 -2.19
C THR A 59 59.55 -28.49 -1.29
N SER A 60 60.09 -28.23 -0.11
CA SER A 60 59.72 -27.24 0.90
C SER A 60 59.82 -25.79 0.40
N VAL A 61 58.73 -25.03 0.56
CA VAL A 61 58.78 -23.58 0.83
C VAL A 61 57.79 -23.32 1.95
N ALA A 62 58.27 -22.85 3.09
CA ALA A 62 57.42 -22.39 4.19
C ALA A 62 56.77 -21.06 3.80
N PRO A 63 55.46 -20.84 3.99
CA PRO A 63 54.89 -19.51 3.88
C PRO A 63 55.12 -18.73 5.18
N ASP A 64 55.44 -17.45 5.03
CA ASP A 64 55.52 -16.47 6.11
C ASP A 64 54.15 -16.31 6.83
N PRO A 65 54.12 -15.89 8.11
CA PRO A 65 52.91 -15.88 8.93
C PRO A 65 51.90 -14.76 8.60
N ALA A 66 52.01 -14.11 7.43
CA ALA A 66 51.30 -12.88 7.12
C ALA A 66 50.09 -13.03 6.17
N ASP A 67 49.87 -14.20 5.55
CA ASP A 67 48.85 -14.38 4.50
C ASP A 67 47.66 -15.28 4.90
N LEU A 68 47.40 -15.48 6.20
CA LEU A 68 46.35 -16.40 6.67
C LEU A 68 44.98 -15.77 6.96
N GLU A 69 44.79 -14.45 6.77
CA GLU A 69 43.49 -13.81 7.03
C GLU A 69 42.61 -13.58 5.78
N ASP A 70 43.14 -13.71 4.56
CA ASP A 70 42.37 -13.38 3.34
C ASP A 70 41.68 -14.60 2.68
N GLY A 71 42.08 -15.83 2.98
CA GLY A 71 41.51 -17.04 2.37
C GLY A 71 40.13 -17.45 2.88
N VAL A 72 39.72 -16.97 4.06
CA VAL A 72 38.44 -17.34 4.70
C VAL A 72 37.28 -16.47 4.18
N CYS A 73 37.55 -15.20 3.86
CA CYS A 73 36.57 -14.26 3.33
C CYS A 73 36.10 -14.66 1.92
N ASP A 74 37.00 -15.20 1.08
CA ASP A 74 36.69 -15.56 -0.31
C ASP A 74 35.81 -16.83 -0.40
N MET A 75 36.06 -17.83 0.45
CA MET A 75 35.21 -19.03 0.57
C MET A 75 33.83 -18.71 1.15
N GLY A 76 33.77 -17.83 2.15
CA GLY A 76 32.52 -17.40 2.79
C GLY A 76 31.61 -16.64 1.84
N TRP A 77 32.17 -15.69 1.09
CA TRP A 77 31.43 -14.96 0.06
C TRP A 77 30.99 -15.87 -1.10
N GLY A 78 31.79 -16.87 -1.46
CA GLY A 78 31.39 -17.92 -2.40
C GLY A 78 30.12 -18.66 -1.97
N ARG A 79 30.02 -19.03 -0.68
CA ARG A 79 28.81 -19.66 -0.12
C ARG A 79 27.60 -18.74 -0.15
N VAL A 80 27.78 -17.45 0.17
CA VAL A 80 26.73 -16.42 0.02
C VAL A 80 26.24 -16.38 -1.42
N CYS A 81 27.15 -16.30 -2.40
CA CYS A 81 26.79 -16.26 -3.82
C CYS A 81 25.97 -17.47 -4.23
N VAL A 82 26.38 -18.67 -3.82
CA VAL A 82 25.65 -19.93 -4.10
C VAL A 82 24.26 -19.93 -3.47
N PHE A 83 24.15 -19.54 -2.19
CA PHE A 83 22.87 -19.46 -1.49
C PHE A 83 21.90 -18.49 -2.18
N VAL A 84 22.37 -17.29 -2.52
CA VAL A 84 21.55 -16.25 -3.14
C VAL A 84 21.19 -16.62 -4.59
N GLN A 85 22.10 -17.26 -5.33
CA GLN A 85 21.84 -17.78 -6.67
C GLN A 85 20.82 -18.93 -6.66
N ARG A 86 20.82 -19.80 -5.64
CA ARG A 86 19.80 -20.86 -5.44
C ARG A 86 18.39 -20.26 -5.37
N LEU A 87 18.27 -19.04 -4.85
CA LEU A 87 17.02 -18.30 -4.72
C LEU A 87 16.71 -17.41 -5.95
N GLY A 88 17.50 -17.50 -7.02
CA GLY A 88 17.31 -16.71 -8.24
C GLY A 88 17.66 -15.23 -8.10
N LYS A 89 18.45 -14.88 -7.08
CA LYS A 89 18.87 -13.50 -6.78
C LYS A 89 20.35 -13.31 -7.08
N ARG A 90 20.82 -12.06 -7.02
CA ARG A 90 22.24 -11.71 -7.13
C ARG A 90 22.74 -11.25 -5.77
N ALA A 91 23.92 -11.74 -5.37
CA ALA A 91 24.56 -11.32 -4.14
C ALA A 91 25.18 -9.92 -4.31
N ASP A 92 24.88 -9.03 -3.38
CA ASP A 92 25.56 -7.75 -3.18
C ASP A 92 25.99 -7.67 -1.72
N SER A 93 27.24 -7.24 -1.51
CA SER A 93 27.85 -7.14 -0.18
C SER A 93 27.16 -6.13 0.73
N ARG A 94 26.43 -5.16 0.17
CA ARG A 94 25.73 -4.10 0.93
C ARG A 94 24.23 -4.31 1.02
N THR A 95 23.63 -4.99 0.04
CA THR A 95 22.17 -5.16 -0.02
C THR A 95 21.80 -6.61 -0.27
N LEU A 96 21.05 -7.21 0.66
CA LEU A 96 20.55 -8.57 0.55
C LEU A 96 19.02 -8.55 0.60
N SER A 97 18.39 -8.55 -0.58
CA SER A 97 16.94 -8.69 -0.70
C SER A 97 16.57 -10.11 -1.16
N LEU A 98 16.01 -10.86 -0.22
CA LEU A 98 15.45 -12.20 -0.41
C LEU A 98 13.92 -12.18 -0.27
N ALA A 99 13.30 -11.04 -0.58
CA ALA A 99 11.86 -10.92 -0.56
C ALA A 99 11.20 -11.83 -1.62
N TYR A 100 10.07 -12.43 -1.24
CA TYR A 100 9.30 -13.37 -2.08
C TYR A 100 10.12 -14.58 -2.59
N CYS A 101 10.97 -15.15 -1.74
CA CYS A 101 11.81 -16.30 -2.09
C CYS A 101 11.32 -17.62 -1.48
N ASP A 102 10.14 -17.62 -0.84
CA ASP A 102 9.57 -18.76 -0.13
C ASP A 102 10.56 -19.37 0.89
N LEU A 103 11.36 -18.52 1.56
CA LEU A 103 12.39 -18.96 2.50
C LEU A 103 11.80 -19.78 3.63
N THR A 104 12.39 -20.95 3.88
CA THR A 104 12.04 -21.83 4.98
C THR A 104 12.85 -21.53 6.24
N ALA A 105 12.45 -22.11 7.38
CA ALA A 105 13.25 -22.09 8.61
C ALA A 105 14.69 -22.59 8.39
N THR A 106 14.90 -23.57 7.51
CA THR A 106 16.24 -24.07 7.17
C THR A 106 17.05 -23.07 6.36
N ASP A 107 16.41 -22.31 5.46
CA ASP A 107 17.10 -21.24 4.71
C ASP A 107 17.44 -20.07 5.63
N ALA A 108 16.58 -19.73 6.59
CA ALA A 108 16.86 -18.72 7.60
C ALA A 108 18.04 -19.13 8.50
N LEU A 109 18.15 -20.42 8.85
CA LEU A 109 19.30 -20.97 9.56
C LEU A 109 20.57 -20.91 8.71
N GLU A 110 20.50 -21.33 7.45
CA GLU A 110 21.65 -21.24 6.53
C GLU A 110 22.11 -19.78 6.39
N LEU A 111 21.18 -18.84 6.21
CA LEU A 111 21.47 -17.40 6.17
C LEU A 111 22.13 -16.92 7.47
N ALA A 112 21.67 -17.37 8.63
CA ALA A 112 22.28 -17.02 9.92
C ALA A 112 23.77 -17.39 9.97
N THR A 113 24.14 -18.55 9.42
CA THR A 113 25.55 -18.98 9.32
C THR A 113 26.37 -18.15 8.33
N LEU A 114 25.71 -17.45 7.39
CA LEU A 114 26.35 -16.63 6.37
C LEU A 114 26.46 -15.16 6.76
N LEU A 115 25.69 -14.68 7.75
CA LEU A 115 25.75 -13.29 8.24
C LEU A 115 27.16 -12.80 8.64
N PRO A 116 28.06 -13.62 9.22
CA PRO A 116 29.45 -13.21 9.47
C PRO A 116 30.23 -12.82 8.20
N CYS A 117 29.86 -13.40 7.04
CA CYS A 117 30.46 -13.06 5.74
C CYS A 117 29.85 -11.79 5.12
N LEU A 118 28.86 -11.19 5.78
CA LEU A 118 28.09 -10.03 5.33
C LEU A 118 28.35 -8.79 6.20
N SER A 119 29.58 -8.59 6.68
CA SER A 119 29.93 -7.48 7.58
C SER A 119 29.74 -6.07 6.99
N LEU A 120 29.63 -5.98 5.66
CA LEU A 120 29.37 -4.74 4.93
C LEU A 120 27.87 -4.48 4.66
N LEU A 121 26.98 -5.35 5.14
CA LEU A 121 25.55 -5.30 4.84
C LEU A 121 24.90 -4.05 5.46
N GLU A 122 24.30 -3.22 4.60
CA GLU A 122 23.55 -2.02 4.96
C GLU A 122 22.03 -2.28 4.89
N GLU A 123 21.57 -3.20 4.03
CA GLU A 123 20.15 -3.52 3.85
C GLU A 123 19.90 -5.03 3.84
N LEU A 124 18.98 -5.48 4.70
CA LEU A 124 18.48 -6.86 4.76
C LEU A 124 16.96 -6.85 4.63
N ASP A 125 16.47 -7.43 3.55
CA ASP A 125 15.03 -7.56 3.29
C ASP A 125 14.65 -9.03 3.11
N LEU A 126 13.92 -9.56 4.10
CA LEU A 126 13.40 -10.93 4.11
C LEU A 126 11.87 -10.94 3.98
N SER A 127 11.27 -9.83 3.54
CA SER A 127 9.82 -9.66 3.52
C SER A 127 9.11 -10.70 2.64
N TRP A 128 7.87 -11.03 2.97
CA TRP A 128 7.02 -11.98 2.24
C TRP A 128 7.58 -13.40 2.19
N ASN A 129 8.22 -13.84 3.27
CA ASN A 129 8.63 -15.23 3.48
C ASN A 129 7.90 -15.81 4.69
N GLU A 130 6.66 -16.24 4.47
CA GLU A 130 5.76 -16.68 5.55
C GLU A 130 6.22 -17.95 6.32
N LEU A 131 7.24 -18.66 5.82
CA LEU A 131 7.71 -19.93 6.39
C LEU A 131 8.90 -19.75 7.37
N ILE A 132 9.39 -18.52 7.58
CA ILE A 132 10.47 -18.25 8.55
C ILE A 132 9.95 -17.97 9.97
N GLY A 133 8.66 -17.60 10.10
CA GLY A 133 8.02 -17.34 11.39
C GLY A 133 8.14 -18.52 12.36
N GLY A 134 8.43 -18.20 13.63
CA GLY A 134 8.69 -19.16 14.71
C GLY A 134 10.12 -19.71 14.76
N SER A 135 11.00 -19.30 13.84
CA SER A 135 12.39 -19.80 13.75
C SER A 135 13.44 -18.70 13.71
N LEU A 136 13.07 -17.43 13.89
CA LEU A 136 13.96 -16.30 13.67
C LEU A 136 15.02 -16.13 14.74
N ARG A 137 14.84 -16.72 15.92
CA ARG A 137 15.80 -16.64 17.03
C ARG A 137 17.25 -16.93 16.62
N LEU A 138 17.46 -17.91 15.74
CA LEU A 138 18.80 -18.24 15.25
C LEU A 138 19.34 -17.14 14.33
N LEU A 139 18.52 -16.64 13.40
CA LEU A 139 18.90 -15.51 12.55
C LEU A 139 19.22 -14.26 13.38
N THR A 140 18.35 -13.90 14.33
CA THR A 140 18.50 -12.70 15.15
C THR A 140 19.74 -12.77 16.03
N SER A 141 20.10 -13.94 16.56
CA SER A 141 21.35 -14.13 17.33
C SER A 141 22.62 -13.84 16.52
N HIS A 142 22.58 -13.97 15.19
CA HIS A 142 23.71 -13.69 14.31
C HIS A 142 23.68 -12.28 13.71
N LEU A 143 22.65 -11.46 13.96
CA LEU A 143 22.57 -10.08 13.48
C LEU A 143 23.64 -9.17 14.10
N GLN A 144 24.21 -9.55 15.25
CA GLN A 144 25.36 -8.85 15.83
C GLN A 144 26.57 -8.76 14.90
N ASN A 145 26.66 -9.63 13.89
CA ASN A 145 27.75 -9.63 12.90
C ASN A 145 27.54 -8.60 11.77
N VAL A 146 26.33 -8.03 11.65
CA VAL A 146 25.96 -7.04 10.62
C VAL A 146 25.69 -5.66 11.24
N GLY A 147 26.60 -5.19 12.10
CA GLY A 147 26.45 -3.90 12.79
C GLY A 147 26.38 -2.64 11.90
N ARG A 148 26.57 -2.79 10.58
CA ARG A 148 26.38 -1.71 9.57
C ARG A 148 24.96 -1.65 9.02
N LEU A 149 24.07 -2.51 9.47
CA LEU A 149 22.70 -2.58 8.97
C LEU A 149 21.94 -1.29 9.28
N ARG A 150 21.43 -0.66 8.23
CA ARG A 150 20.60 0.55 8.27
C ARG A 150 19.14 0.23 8.02
N ILE A 151 18.86 -0.81 7.24
CA ILE A 151 17.50 -1.18 6.82
C ILE A 151 17.27 -2.66 7.14
N LEU A 152 16.27 -2.93 7.97
CA LEU A 152 15.78 -4.28 8.24
C LEU A 152 14.29 -4.37 7.92
N ARG A 153 13.93 -5.21 6.96
CA ARG A 153 12.54 -5.49 6.58
C ARG A 153 12.19 -6.95 6.78
N LEU A 154 11.16 -7.17 7.60
CA LEU A 154 10.60 -8.48 7.94
C LEU A 154 9.08 -8.50 7.69
N SER A 155 8.60 -7.74 6.70
CA SER A 155 7.16 -7.61 6.49
C SER A 155 6.56 -8.94 6.03
N SER A 156 5.37 -9.33 6.52
CA SER A 156 4.68 -10.56 6.10
C SER A 156 5.53 -11.84 6.21
N CYS A 157 6.23 -12.01 7.33
CA CYS A 157 7.06 -13.19 7.64
C CYS A 157 6.38 -14.18 8.60
N ARG A 158 5.11 -13.92 8.97
CA ARG A 158 4.37 -14.64 10.03
C ARG A 158 5.13 -14.71 11.36
N LEU A 159 5.74 -13.59 11.76
CA LEU A 159 6.46 -13.49 13.04
C LEU A 159 5.55 -13.84 14.22
N ALA A 160 6.05 -14.68 15.13
CA ALA A 160 5.43 -14.97 16.41
C ALA A 160 6.01 -14.07 17.52
N ALA A 161 5.35 -14.01 18.68
CA ALA A 161 5.80 -13.19 19.80
C ALA A 161 7.25 -13.48 20.24
N ASP A 162 7.66 -14.76 20.22
CA ASP A 162 9.02 -15.19 20.53
C ASP A 162 10.05 -14.65 19.52
N ASP A 163 9.67 -14.51 18.24
CA ASP A 163 10.54 -13.92 17.23
C ASP A 163 10.72 -12.41 17.47
N ILE A 164 9.67 -11.72 17.91
CA ILE A 164 9.74 -10.28 18.25
C ILE A 164 10.61 -10.03 19.47
N MET A 165 10.50 -10.90 20.48
CA MET A 165 11.38 -10.86 21.65
C MET A 165 12.85 -11.09 21.26
N ALA A 166 13.12 -12.12 20.45
CA ALA A 166 14.47 -12.42 19.97
C ALA A 166 15.01 -11.35 19.02
N LEU A 167 14.14 -10.70 18.23
CA LEU A 167 14.51 -9.55 17.42
C LEU A 167 14.87 -8.36 18.29
N GLY A 168 14.09 -8.10 19.35
CA GLY A 168 14.38 -7.06 20.32
C GLY A 168 15.80 -7.18 20.86
N GLU A 169 16.21 -8.37 21.33
CA GLU A 169 17.59 -8.63 21.80
C GLU A 169 18.64 -8.34 20.73
N ALA A 170 18.34 -8.64 19.46
CA ALA A 170 19.27 -8.37 18.36
C ALA A 170 19.38 -6.89 17.99
N LEU A 171 18.32 -6.09 18.19
CA LEU A 171 18.32 -4.65 17.89
C LEU A 171 19.35 -3.87 18.73
N GLU A 172 19.70 -4.38 19.92
CA GLU A 172 20.77 -3.79 20.75
C GLU A 172 22.11 -3.74 20.01
N PHE A 173 22.37 -4.69 19.11
CA PHE A 173 23.60 -4.80 18.32
C PHE A 173 23.52 -4.09 16.96
N LEU A 174 22.43 -3.39 16.66
CA LEU A 174 22.21 -2.68 15.40
C LEU A 174 22.12 -1.14 15.62
N PRO A 175 23.21 -0.48 16.06
CA PRO A 175 23.18 0.93 16.44
C PRO A 175 23.00 1.91 15.28
N LEU A 176 23.12 1.43 14.03
CA LEU A 176 22.98 2.24 12.82
C LEU A 176 21.62 2.04 12.13
N LEU A 177 20.71 1.29 12.75
CA LEU A 177 19.41 1.01 12.14
C LEU A 177 18.60 2.29 12.00
N GLU A 178 18.17 2.57 10.77
CA GLU A 178 17.39 3.74 10.36
C GLU A 178 15.96 3.35 9.97
N VAL A 179 15.74 2.15 9.44
CA VAL A 179 14.43 1.66 9.00
C VAL A 179 14.16 0.28 9.57
N LEU A 180 13.04 0.15 10.29
CA LEU A 180 12.52 -1.11 10.78
C LEU A 180 11.08 -1.31 10.26
N ASP A 181 10.88 -2.36 9.47
CA ASP A 181 9.56 -2.72 8.94
C ASP A 181 9.16 -4.13 9.43
N LEU A 182 8.15 -4.17 10.31
CA LEU A 182 7.54 -5.41 10.83
C LEU A 182 6.11 -5.59 10.35
N SER A 183 5.69 -4.83 9.34
CA SER A 183 4.31 -4.80 8.85
C SER A 183 3.80 -6.19 8.43
N TRP A 184 2.49 -6.40 8.52
CA TRP A 184 1.80 -7.63 8.11
C TRP A 184 2.21 -8.85 8.93
N ASN A 185 2.61 -8.65 10.19
CA ASN A 185 2.89 -9.71 11.14
C ASN A 185 1.94 -9.60 12.35
N ALA A 186 0.89 -10.40 12.33
CA ALA A 186 -0.11 -10.43 13.39
C ALA A 186 0.46 -10.74 14.78
N GLY A 187 1.56 -11.50 14.88
CA GLY A 187 2.19 -11.82 16.16
C GLY A 187 3.03 -10.69 16.77
N VAL A 188 3.10 -9.52 16.13
CA VAL A 188 3.69 -8.30 16.71
C VAL A 188 2.75 -7.66 17.73
N GLY A 189 1.45 -7.66 17.46
CA GLY A 189 0.44 -7.17 18.38
C GLY A 189 0.14 -8.14 19.53
N GLY A 190 -0.63 -7.66 20.51
CA GLY A 190 -1.02 -8.45 21.67
C GLY A 190 0.07 -8.55 22.74
N GLY A 191 0.92 -7.51 22.87
CA GLY A 191 1.94 -7.38 23.91
C GLY A 191 3.34 -7.85 23.51
N ALA A 192 3.51 -8.49 22.35
CA ALA A 192 4.84 -8.92 21.88
C ALA A 192 5.80 -7.74 21.62
N LEU A 193 5.24 -6.58 21.27
CA LEU A 193 5.97 -5.34 21.09
C LEU A 193 6.78 -4.92 22.33
N GLN A 194 6.39 -5.39 23.52
CA GLN A 194 7.15 -5.20 24.76
C GLN A 194 8.60 -5.68 24.63
N GLY A 195 8.86 -6.70 23.81
CA GLY A 195 10.20 -7.24 23.56
C GLY A 195 11.19 -6.24 22.94
N ILE A 196 10.68 -5.18 22.31
CA ILE A 196 11.44 -4.14 21.61
C ILE A 196 11.66 -2.88 22.48
N VAL A 197 10.90 -2.73 23.58
CA VAL A 197 10.98 -1.55 24.46
C VAL A 197 12.39 -1.38 25.03
N GLY A 198 12.95 -0.18 24.88
CA GLY A 198 14.28 0.16 25.39
C GLY A 198 15.45 -0.41 24.58
N LYS A 199 15.19 -1.17 23.50
CA LYS A 199 16.22 -1.81 22.67
C LYS A 199 16.42 -1.15 21.31
N VAL A 200 15.53 -0.23 20.94
CA VAL A 200 15.64 0.55 19.70
C VAL A 200 16.56 1.73 19.90
N HIS A 201 17.45 1.97 18.94
CA HIS A 201 18.38 3.09 18.96
C HIS A 201 17.76 4.39 18.43
N PRO A 202 18.21 5.56 18.93
CA PRO A 202 17.70 6.88 18.50
C PRO A 202 18.05 7.25 17.05
N THR A 203 18.78 6.39 16.35
CA THR A 203 19.05 6.50 14.90
C THR A 203 17.84 6.16 14.05
N LEU A 204 16.84 5.45 14.60
CA LEU A 204 15.69 5.01 13.82
C LEU A 204 14.91 6.23 13.28
N THR A 205 14.74 6.23 11.97
CA THR A 205 14.03 7.28 11.21
C THR A 205 12.68 6.79 10.70
N GLU A 206 12.51 5.50 10.49
CA GLU A 206 11.24 4.93 10.02
C GLU A 206 10.86 3.68 10.81
N LEU A 207 9.63 3.67 11.32
CA LEU A 207 9.01 2.52 11.97
C LEU A 207 7.68 2.20 11.29
N HIS A 208 7.60 1.01 10.68
CA HIS A 208 6.41 0.53 9.99
C HIS A 208 5.83 -0.70 10.69
N LEU A 209 4.60 -0.58 11.18
CA LEU A 209 3.85 -1.60 11.91
C LEU A 209 2.45 -1.77 11.31
N VAL A 210 2.34 -1.77 9.98
CA VAL A 210 1.05 -1.84 9.29
C VAL A 210 0.43 -3.22 9.45
N ALA A 211 -0.84 -3.33 9.80
CA ALA A 211 -1.56 -4.61 9.92
C ALA A 211 -0.86 -5.64 10.83
N CYS A 212 -0.41 -5.17 12.00
CA CYS A 212 0.27 -5.98 13.02
C CYS A 212 -0.67 -6.50 14.11
N GLN A 213 -1.98 -6.25 13.99
CA GLN A 213 -3.00 -6.55 15.01
C GLN A 213 -2.69 -5.90 16.38
N LEU A 214 -2.13 -4.69 16.36
CA LEU A 214 -1.84 -3.95 17.59
C LEU A 214 -3.12 -3.67 18.39
N THR A 215 -3.01 -3.81 19.70
CA THR A 215 -4.09 -3.61 20.67
C THR A 215 -3.85 -2.35 21.51
N GLU A 216 -4.77 -2.04 22.42
CA GLU A 216 -4.61 -0.94 23.38
C GLU A 216 -3.34 -1.06 24.23
N THR A 217 -2.94 -2.28 24.62
CA THR A 217 -1.72 -2.48 25.42
C THR A 217 -0.47 -2.13 24.62
N ASP A 218 -0.51 -2.36 23.31
CA ASP A 218 0.60 -2.02 22.43
C ASP A 218 0.72 -0.49 22.22
N ALA A 219 -0.35 0.28 22.41
CA ALA A 219 -0.31 1.74 22.29
C ALA A 219 0.58 2.38 23.37
N ASP A 220 0.47 1.94 24.62
CA ASP A 220 1.31 2.42 25.72
C ASP A 220 2.79 2.04 25.52
N VAL A 221 3.01 0.82 25.04
CA VAL A 221 4.33 0.30 24.67
C VAL A 221 4.92 1.12 23.52
N LEU A 222 4.13 1.43 22.50
CA LEU A 222 4.54 2.30 21.40
C LEU A 222 4.89 3.71 21.88
N GLY A 223 4.14 4.26 22.82
CA GLY A 223 4.49 5.54 23.43
C GLY A 223 5.89 5.50 24.03
N SER A 224 6.19 4.45 24.78
CA SER A 224 7.52 4.24 25.36
C SER A 224 8.61 4.11 24.29
N VAL A 225 8.37 3.36 23.21
CA VAL A 225 9.32 3.24 22.08
C VAL A 225 9.52 4.58 21.37
N VAL A 226 8.45 5.27 21.02
CA VAL A 226 8.48 6.55 20.28
C VAL A 226 9.17 7.64 21.10
N SER A 227 9.02 7.62 22.43
CA SER A 227 9.63 8.63 23.31
C SER A 227 11.16 8.70 23.23
N VAL A 228 11.82 7.62 22.79
CA VAL A 228 13.29 7.55 22.65
C VAL A 228 13.79 7.77 21.23
N LEU A 229 12.91 8.14 20.29
CA LEU A 229 13.22 8.25 18.85
C LEU A 229 13.09 9.69 18.32
N PRO A 230 13.96 10.64 18.75
CA PRO A 230 13.86 12.05 18.35
C PRO A 230 14.06 12.29 16.84
N ARG A 231 14.68 11.33 16.13
CA ARG A 231 14.94 11.37 14.69
C ARG A 231 13.87 10.66 13.85
N LEU A 232 12.82 10.13 14.49
CA LEU A 232 11.73 9.45 13.78
C LEU A 232 11.07 10.42 12.80
N ARG A 233 11.08 10.06 11.52
CA ARG A 233 10.48 10.80 10.40
C ARG A 233 9.19 10.16 9.93
N VAL A 234 9.08 8.84 10.00
CA VAL A 234 7.90 8.08 9.54
C VAL A 234 7.46 7.14 10.64
N LEU A 235 6.20 7.28 11.05
CA LEU A 235 5.49 6.32 11.89
C LEU A 235 4.24 5.86 11.14
N ASP A 236 4.21 4.57 10.80
CA ASP A 236 3.08 3.95 10.09
C ASP A 236 2.46 2.85 10.95
N LEU A 237 1.27 3.12 11.49
CA LEU A 237 0.48 2.19 12.31
C LEU A 237 -0.79 1.73 11.59
N SER A 238 -0.85 1.91 10.27
CA SER A 238 -2.06 1.67 9.48
C SER A 238 -2.61 0.25 9.63
N CYS A 239 -3.92 0.09 9.45
CA CYS A 239 -4.65 -1.19 9.51
C CYS A 239 -4.54 -1.92 10.87
N ASN A 240 -4.38 -1.19 11.97
CA ASN A 240 -4.47 -1.74 13.33
C ASN A 240 -5.79 -1.33 13.98
N THR A 241 -6.88 -1.94 13.52
CA THR A 241 -8.26 -1.57 13.88
C THR A 241 -8.62 -1.71 15.36
N HIS A 242 -7.77 -2.39 16.14
CA HIS A 242 -7.92 -2.64 17.57
C HIS A 242 -7.05 -1.73 18.43
N LEU A 243 -6.23 -0.87 17.83
CA LEU A 243 -5.30 0.01 18.54
C LEU A 243 -6.03 1.02 19.43
N ALA A 244 -7.09 1.63 18.89
CA ALA A 244 -7.92 2.62 19.60
C ALA A 244 -9.25 2.06 20.13
N ARG A 245 -9.60 0.81 19.80
CA ARG A 245 -10.90 0.23 20.19
C ARG A 245 -10.84 -0.38 21.58
N THR A 246 -11.69 0.10 22.48
CA THR A 246 -11.99 -0.61 23.72
C THR A 246 -12.92 -1.79 23.39
N GLN A 247 -12.41 -3.03 23.49
CA GLN A 247 -13.31 -4.18 23.46
C GLN A 247 -14.03 -4.25 24.81
N THR A 248 -15.30 -3.88 24.87
CA THR A 248 -16.22 -4.56 25.80
C THR A 248 -16.90 -5.68 25.01
N PRO A 249 -16.70 -6.96 25.36
CA PRO A 249 -17.46 -8.03 24.76
C PRO A 249 -18.89 -7.94 25.29
N THR A 250 -19.84 -7.51 24.47
CA THR A 250 -21.26 -7.76 24.73
C THR A 250 -21.69 -8.98 23.93
N GLU A 251 -21.76 -10.11 24.62
CA GLU A 251 -22.73 -11.14 24.26
C GLU A 251 -24.12 -10.52 24.35
N GLY A 252 -24.79 -10.35 23.21
CA GLY A 252 -26.19 -9.90 23.14
C GLY A 252 -26.35 -8.59 22.39
N GLY A 253 -26.94 -8.69 21.19
CA GLY A 253 -27.31 -7.56 20.35
C GLY A 253 -28.13 -6.52 21.11
N GLY A 254 -27.53 -5.36 21.36
CA GLY A 254 -28.14 -4.24 22.05
C GLY A 254 -27.49 -2.93 21.61
N MET A 255 -28.34 -1.95 21.33
CA MET A 255 -28.02 -0.58 20.89
C MET A 255 -26.93 0.07 21.77
N TYR A 256 -25.88 0.56 21.12
CA TYR A 256 -24.68 1.17 21.70
C TYR A 256 -25.02 2.30 22.69
N LYS A 257 -24.57 2.16 23.94
CA LYS A 257 -24.40 3.28 24.88
C LYS A 257 -22.90 3.50 25.06
N SER A 258 -22.42 4.60 24.47
CA SER A 258 -21.10 5.20 24.69
C SER A 258 -20.98 5.64 26.15
N THR A 259 -20.47 4.78 27.02
CA THR A 259 -19.90 5.22 28.30
C THR A 259 -18.52 5.81 27.99
N ALA A 260 -18.25 7.02 28.49
CA ALA A 260 -17.03 7.80 28.26
C ALA A 260 -15.78 6.92 28.06
N GLU A 261 -15.43 6.71 26.79
CA GLU A 261 -14.28 5.93 26.38
C GLU A 261 -13.04 6.74 26.76
N VAL A 262 -12.29 6.28 27.77
CA VAL A 262 -10.96 6.84 28.02
C VAL A 262 -10.08 6.32 26.89
N ASP A 263 -9.76 7.19 25.94
CA ASP A 263 -8.87 6.86 24.84
C ASP A 263 -7.50 6.43 25.37
N ARG A 264 -7.17 5.14 25.21
CA ARG A 264 -5.90 4.53 25.62
C ARG A 264 -4.71 4.92 24.72
N LEU A 265 -4.94 5.79 23.75
CA LEU A 265 -3.88 6.36 22.91
C LEU A 265 -3.14 7.53 23.55
N GLU A 266 -3.55 7.96 24.75
CA GLU A 266 -2.95 9.09 25.46
C GLU A 266 -1.43 8.93 25.62
N GLY A 267 -0.95 7.76 26.07
CA GLY A 267 0.48 7.49 26.22
C GLY A 267 1.26 7.63 24.91
N LEU A 268 0.71 7.12 23.80
CA LEU A 268 1.31 7.23 22.47
C LEU A 268 1.37 8.68 22.00
N PHE A 269 0.24 9.38 22.03
CA PHE A 269 0.16 10.74 21.49
C PHE A 269 0.93 11.75 22.34
N LEU A 270 0.92 11.63 23.66
CA LEU A 270 1.80 12.45 24.51
C LEU A 270 3.28 12.19 24.17
N SER A 271 3.66 10.95 23.88
CA SER A 271 5.04 10.60 23.53
C SER A 271 5.47 11.11 22.15
N LEU A 272 4.54 11.36 21.22
CA LEU A 272 4.85 12.04 19.94
C LEU A 272 5.44 13.44 20.14
N SER A 273 5.24 14.07 21.30
CA SER A 273 5.90 15.34 21.63
C SER A 273 7.44 15.23 21.62
N GLN A 274 7.97 14.03 21.81
CA GLN A 274 9.41 13.75 21.81
C GLN A 274 9.96 13.44 20.40
N THR A 275 9.11 13.48 19.36
CA THR A 275 9.51 13.20 17.97
C THR A 275 9.28 14.42 17.06
N PRO A 276 10.01 15.54 17.26
CA PRO A 276 9.80 16.76 16.48
C PRO A 276 10.21 16.64 15.01
N SER A 277 11.00 15.61 14.67
CA SER A 277 11.45 15.31 13.30
C SER A 277 10.38 14.57 12.48
N LEU A 278 9.22 14.26 13.05
CA LEU A 278 8.21 13.45 12.38
C LEU A 278 7.62 14.20 11.19
N THR A 279 7.76 13.61 10.01
CA THR A 279 7.30 14.16 8.72
C THR A 279 6.06 13.44 8.19
N SER A 280 5.84 12.18 8.56
CA SER A 280 4.73 11.36 8.11
C SER A 280 4.17 10.55 9.29
N LEU A 281 2.92 10.84 9.65
CA LEU A 281 2.13 10.06 10.60
C LEU A 281 0.98 9.40 9.86
N ARG A 282 0.96 8.06 9.81
CA ARG A 282 -0.11 7.29 9.15
C ARG A 282 -0.85 6.45 10.17
N LEU A 283 -2.13 6.75 10.29
CA LEU A 283 -3.09 6.10 11.19
C LEU A 283 -4.31 5.62 10.40
N HIS A 284 -4.12 5.19 9.15
CA HIS A 284 -5.20 4.67 8.31
C HIS A 284 -5.85 3.45 8.98
N ASP A 285 -7.17 3.43 9.14
CA ASP A 285 -7.91 2.30 9.71
C ASP A 285 -7.34 1.78 11.06
N CYS A 286 -7.04 2.70 11.98
CA CYS A 286 -6.57 2.40 13.35
C CYS A 286 -7.70 2.34 14.39
N GLY A 287 -8.95 2.53 13.95
CA GLY A 287 -10.12 2.57 14.83
C GLY A 287 -10.24 3.86 15.65
N LEU A 288 -9.63 4.97 15.20
CA LEU A 288 -9.61 6.24 15.94
C LEU A 288 -11.01 6.78 16.22
N THR A 289 -11.16 7.43 17.38
CA THR A 289 -12.38 8.09 17.86
C THR A 289 -12.22 9.62 17.89
N GLY A 290 -13.29 10.35 18.21
CA GLY A 290 -13.21 11.80 18.43
C GLY A 290 -12.32 12.22 19.60
N GLY A 291 -12.25 11.43 20.68
CA GLY A 291 -11.37 11.74 21.81
C GLY A 291 -9.89 11.45 21.48
N SER A 292 -9.61 10.43 20.66
CA SER A 292 -8.29 10.19 20.10
C SER A 292 -7.76 11.41 19.33
N LEU A 293 -8.64 12.10 18.58
CA LEU A 293 -8.26 13.31 17.86
C LEU A 293 -7.94 14.49 18.78
N ASN A 294 -8.66 14.64 19.90
CA ASN A 294 -8.34 15.68 20.87
C ASN A 294 -6.93 15.50 21.46
N LEU A 295 -6.58 14.26 21.81
CA LEU A 295 -5.25 13.92 22.29
C LEU A 295 -4.17 14.17 21.22
N LEU A 296 -4.42 13.76 19.98
CA LEU A 296 -3.52 13.98 18.86
C LEU A 296 -3.30 15.48 18.58
N GLY A 297 -4.35 16.29 18.66
CA GLY A 297 -4.28 17.75 18.48
C GLY A 297 -3.36 18.41 19.52
N GLY A 298 -3.36 17.91 20.76
CA GLY A 298 -2.43 18.34 21.81
C GLY A 298 -0.95 18.16 21.41
N SER A 299 -0.63 17.11 20.66
CA SER A 299 0.73 16.77 20.25
C SER A 299 1.25 17.61 19.07
N PHE A 300 0.36 18.22 18.26
CA PHE A 300 0.77 18.97 17.07
C PHE A 300 1.66 20.18 17.35
N GLN A 301 1.61 20.74 18.56
CA GLN A 301 2.51 21.83 18.97
C GLN A 301 4.00 21.44 18.86
N CYS A 302 4.30 20.14 19.02
CA CYS A 302 5.66 19.61 18.94
C CYS A 302 6.00 19.01 17.57
N LEU A 303 5.00 18.81 16.70
CA LEU A 303 5.15 18.16 15.40
C LEU A 303 5.23 19.17 14.24
N GLY A 304 5.99 20.25 14.41
CA GLY A 304 6.11 21.32 13.41
C GLY A 304 6.67 20.87 12.06
N SER A 305 7.38 19.73 12.00
CA SER A 305 7.94 19.16 10.77
C SER A 305 6.95 18.26 10.00
N LEU A 306 5.71 18.11 10.48
CA LEU A 306 4.77 17.14 9.92
C LEU A 306 4.28 17.60 8.54
N CYS A 307 4.62 16.82 7.51
CA CYS A 307 4.24 17.08 6.12
C CYS A 307 3.09 16.21 5.64
N GLN A 308 2.85 15.07 6.26
CA GLN A 308 1.83 14.11 5.87
C GLN A 308 1.09 13.58 7.10
N LEU A 309 -0.22 13.75 7.10
CA LEU A 309 -1.12 13.21 8.11
C LEU A 309 -2.20 12.38 7.40
N ASP A 310 -2.25 11.10 7.72
CA ASP A 310 -3.24 10.17 7.21
C ASP A 310 -4.10 9.65 8.36
N LEU A 311 -5.38 10.03 8.36
CA LEU A 311 -6.41 9.62 9.32
C LEU A 311 -7.52 8.83 8.62
N SER A 312 -7.31 8.39 7.39
CA SER A 312 -8.34 7.78 6.55
C SER A 312 -8.89 6.47 7.12
N CYS A 313 -10.08 6.09 6.66
CA CYS A 313 -10.84 4.92 7.09
C CYS A 313 -11.21 4.87 8.58
N ASN A 314 -10.98 5.93 9.36
CA ASN A 314 -11.41 5.98 10.76
C ASN A 314 -12.80 6.60 10.89
N LYS A 315 -13.85 5.77 10.88
CA LYS A 315 -15.25 6.24 10.98
C LYS A 315 -15.62 6.82 12.35
N GLY A 316 -14.86 6.48 13.40
CA GLY A 316 -15.10 6.94 14.77
C GLY A 316 -14.69 8.39 15.02
N VAL A 317 -13.99 9.02 14.07
CA VAL A 317 -13.54 10.42 14.19
C VAL A 317 -14.62 11.44 13.83
N ALA A 318 -15.74 11.00 13.26
CA ALA A 318 -16.87 11.85 12.91
C ALA A 318 -17.36 12.63 14.14
N GLY A 319 -17.48 13.94 14.02
CA GLY A 319 -17.83 14.88 15.10
C GLY A 319 -16.63 15.36 15.94
N GLY A 320 -15.53 14.60 15.96
CA GLY A 320 -14.32 14.96 16.70
C GLY A 320 -13.28 15.73 15.87
N LEU A 321 -13.38 15.73 14.54
CA LEU A 321 -12.44 16.47 13.70
C LEU A 321 -12.56 17.98 13.91
N SER A 322 -13.76 18.47 14.25
CA SER A 322 -13.98 19.87 14.67
C SER A 322 -13.05 20.32 15.80
N ILE A 323 -12.69 19.42 16.72
CA ILE A 323 -11.77 19.67 17.83
C ILE A 323 -10.32 19.66 17.35
N LEU A 324 -9.97 18.80 16.38
CA LEU A 324 -8.63 18.72 15.81
C LEU A 324 -8.28 19.94 14.94
N CYS A 325 -9.25 20.47 14.18
CA CYS A 325 -9.02 21.50 13.16
C CYS A 325 -8.26 22.74 13.68
N PRO A 326 -8.59 23.32 14.85
CA PRO A 326 -7.80 24.42 15.42
C PRO A 326 -6.31 24.09 15.61
N HIS A 327 -5.98 22.83 15.92
CA HIS A 327 -4.60 22.39 16.10
C HIS A 327 -3.88 22.16 14.77
N LEU A 328 -4.60 21.84 13.68
CA LEU A 328 -4.01 21.72 12.34
C LEU A 328 -3.37 23.04 11.88
N ALA A 329 -3.88 24.19 12.33
CA ALA A 329 -3.35 25.51 11.96
C ALA A 329 -1.87 25.70 12.33
N VAL A 330 -1.35 24.92 13.29
CA VAL A 330 0.07 24.95 13.70
C VAL A 330 0.97 24.24 12.70
N LEU A 331 0.43 23.34 11.87
CA LEU A 331 1.18 22.51 10.94
C LEU A 331 1.40 23.23 9.60
N SER A 332 2.21 24.28 9.60
CA SER A 332 2.47 25.11 8.40
C SER A 332 3.08 24.35 7.22
N HIS A 333 3.80 23.25 7.50
CA HIS A 333 4.45 22.40 6.50
C HIS A 333 3.58 21.22 6.01
N LEU A 334 2.31 21.16 6.42
CA LEU A 334 1.43 20.05 6.05
C LEU A 334 1.10 20.09 4.56
N SER A 335 1.72 19.18 3.82
CA SER A 335 1.58 19.04 2.36
C SER A 335 0.47 18.08 1.93
N SER A 336 0.08 17.16 2.81
CA SER A 336 -0.88 16.10 2.54
C SER A 336 -1.73 15.81 3.77
N LEU A 337 -3.05 15.95 3.62
CA LEU A 337 -4.05 15.56 4.61
C LEU A 337 -5.00 14.54 3.99
N ASP A 338 -5.04 13.34 4.55
CA ASP A 338 -5.94 12.28 4.10
C ASP A 338 -7.04 12.01 5.15
N LEU A 339 -8.28 12.25 4.75
CA LEU A 339 -9.51 12.04 5.52
C LEU A 339 -10.49 11.15 4.74
N HIS A 340 -10.00 10.34 3.81
CA HIS A 340 -10.82 9.40 3.05
C HIS A 340 -11.66 8.51 3.99
N LEU A 341 -12.95 8.35 3.70
CA LEU A 341 -13.84 7.41 4.41
C LEU A 341 -13.88 7.58 5.95
N CYS A 342 -13.81 8.83 6.44
CA CYS A 342 -13.89 9.16 7.87
C CYS A 342 -15.33 9.40 8.38
N CYS A 343 -16.35 9.31 7.51
CA CYS A 343 -17.75 9.65 7.83
C CYS A 343 -17.92 11.09 8.36
N LEU A 344 -17.15 12.05 7.84
CA LEU A 344 -17.14 13.44 8.32
C LEU A 344 -18.54 14.08 8.35
N THR A 345 -18.82 14.78 9.45
CA THR A 345 -20.05 15.55 9.63
C THR A 345 -19.93 16.95 9.01
N ARG A 346 -21.04 17.69 8.93
CA ARG A 346 -21.01 19.08 8.46
C ARG A 346 -20.24 20.01 9.40
N GLU A 347 -20.24 19.73 10.70
CA GLU A 347 -19.50 20.53 11.69
C GLU A 347 -17.99 20.33 11.52
N ASP A 348 -17.55 19.09 11.32
CA ASP A 348 -16.17 18.76 10.99
C ASP A 348 -15.69 19.51 9.73
N LEU A 349 -16.51 19.50 8.68
CA LEU A 349 -16.16 20.14 7.41
C LEU A 349 -16.14 21.67 7.52
N ARG A 350 -17.03 22.27 8.30
CA ARG A 350 -16.99 23.72 8.58
C ARG A 350 -15.70 24.11 9.29
N ALA A 351 -15.33 23.37 10.34
CA ALA A 351 -14.08 23.60 11.04
C ALA A 351 -12.86 23.39 10.13
N LEU A 352 -12.91 22.40 9.23
CA LEU A 352 -11.87 22.19 8.23
C LEU A 352 -11.76 23.39 7.29
N ILE A 353 -12.88 23.88 6.75
CA ILE A 353 -12.93 25.06 5.86
C ILE A 353 -12.29 26.28 6.53
N GLU A 354 -12.54 26.50 7.82
CA GLU A 354 -11.96 27.61 8.57
C GLU A 354 -10.43 27.51 8.71
N VAL A 355 -9.86 26.31 8.79
CA VAL A 355 -8.41 26.11 8.93
C VAL A 355 -7.65 25.99 7.61
N LEU A 356 -8.29 25.59 6.51
CA LEU A 356 -7.62 25.42 5.19
C LEU A 356 -6.75 26.63 4.76
N PRO A 357 -7.16 27.91 4.97
CA PRO A 357 -6.32 29.06 4.64
C PRO A 357 -5.01 29.13 5.43
N SER A 358 -4.94 28.49 6.60
CA SER A 358 -3.75 28.41 7.47
C SER A 358 -2.79 27.29 7.07
N LEU A 359 -3.10 26.52 6.02
CA LEU A 359 -2.28 25.41 5.52
C LEU A 359 -1.69 25.76 4.14
N PRO A 360 -0.70 26.66 4.07
CA PRO A 360 -0.25 27.25 2.80
C PRO A 360 0.47 26.25 1.89
N GLU A 361 1.09 25.20 2.45
CA GLU A 361 1.84 24.19 1.70
C GLU A 361 0.98 22.99 1.26
N LEU A 362 -0.34 23.02 1.52
CA LEU A 362 -1.23 21.88 1.25
C LEU A 362 -1.35 21.61 -0.25
N THR A 363 -0.79 20.48 -0.68
CA THR A 363 -0.82 20.03 -2.09
C THR A 363 -1.82 18.90 -2.33
N LYS A 364 -2.23 18.19 -1.27
CA LYS A 364 -3.14 17.05 -1.34
C LYS A 364 -4.14 17.12 -0.19
N LEU A 365 -5.42 17.10 -0.54
CA LEU A 365 -6.50 16.98 0.42
C LEU A 365 -7.44 15.88 -0.08
N ASP A 366 -7.42 14.72 0.58
CA ASP A 366 -8.33 13.63 0.26
C ASP A 366 -9.56 13.68 1.18
N LEU A 367 -10.72 13.96 0.58
CA LEU A 367 -12.02 13.99 1.25
C LEU A 367 -12.96 12.91 0.71
N SER A 368 -12.44 12.01 -0.11
CA SER A 368 -13.24 11.03 -0.83
C SER A 368 -14.02 10.11 0.10
N SER A 369 -15.16 9.63 -0.39
CA SER A 369 -16.09 8.75 0.33
C SER A 369 -16.69 9.35 1.62
N ASN A 370 -16.66 10.67 1.77
CA ASN A 370 -17.42 11.40 2.80
C ASN A 370 -18.66 12.06 2.19
N LYS A 371 -19.83 11.57 2.59
CA LYS A 371 -21.12 11.94 1.97
C LYS A 371 -21.48 13.41 2.14
N GLU A 372 -21.12 14.03 3.26
CA GLU A 372 -21.47 15.44 3.54
C GLU A 372 -20.59 16.44 2.79
N VAL A 373 -19.44 16.01 2.25
CA VAL A 373 -18.52 16.87 1.49
C VAL A 373 -19.20 17.49 0.28
N GLY A 374 -20.07 16.74 -0.41
CA GLY A 374 -20.78 17.22 -1.59
C GLY A 374 -21.78 18.34 -1.34
N GLY A 375 -22.05 18.70 -0.08
CA GLY A 375 -22.85 19.86 0.29
C GLY A 375 -22.04 21.12 0.59
N VAL A 376 -20.71 21.03 0.66
CA VAL A 376 -19.82 22.12 1.11
C VAL A 376 -18.64 22.38 0.16
N VAL A 377 -18.56 21.70 -0.99
CA VAL A 377 -17.45 21.92 -1.95
C VAL A 377 -17.41 23.37 -2.44
N SER A 378 -18.56 24.04 -2.52
CA SER A 378 -18.67 25.47 -2.83
C SER A 378 -17.91 26.36 -1.85
N ASP A 379 -17.78 25.93 -0.60
CA ASP A 379 -17.08 26.65 0.47
C ASP A 379 -15.63 26.18 0.59
N ILE A 380 -15.35 24.89 0.33
CA ILE A 380 -14.00 24.32 0.34
C ILE A 380 -13.13 24.92 -0.77
N VAL A 381 -13.64 24.99 -2.01
CA VAL A 381 -12.84 25.42 -3.16
C VAL A 381 -12.24 26.83 -2.97
N PRO A 382 -13.00 27.85 -2.50
CA PRO A 382 -12.44 29.16 -2.20
C PRO A 382 -11.45 29.18 -1.01
N ALA A 383 -11.60 28.28 -0.04
CA ALA A 383 -10.75 28.21 1.15
C ALA A 383 -9.39 27.51 0.88
N LEU A 384 -9.27 26.75 -0.21
CA LEU A 384 -8.04 26.05 -0.57
C LEU A 384 -6.93 27.01 -1.03
N PRO A 385 -5.65 26.68 -0.76
CA PRO A 385 -4.52 27.34 -1.41
C PRO A 385 -4.45 26.90 -2.89
N LEU A 386 -5.28 27.50 -3.75
CA LEU A 386 -5.47 27.08 -5.14
C LEU A 386 -4.17 27.06 -5.96
N SER A 387 -3.19 27.90 -5.65
CA SER A 387 -1.88 27.89 -6.34
C SER A 387 -1.02 26.67 -6.02
N GLN A 388 -1.30 25.95 -4.93
CA GLN A 388 -0.50 24.82 -4.44
C GLN A 388 -1.22 23.47 -4.56
N ILE A 389 -2.55 23.47 -4.45
CA ILE A 389 -3.35 22.24 -4.47
C ILE A 389 -3.19 21.50 -5.81
N LYS A 390 -2.84 20.21 -5.75
CA LYS A 390 -2.62 19.36 -6.92
C LYS A 390 -3.60 18.21 -6.99
N LEU A 391 -3.99 17.65 -5.83
CA LEU A 391 -4.89 16.52 -5.72
C LEU A 391 -6.06 16.87 -4.80
N LEU A 392 -7.28 16.75 -5.32
CA LEU A 392 -8.54 16.91 -4.59
C LEU A 392 -9.52 15.80 -5.04
N PRO A 393 -9.30 14.54 -4.64
CA PRO A 393 -10.25 13.47 -4.92
C PRO A 393 -11.55 13.67 -4.13
N LEU A 394 -12.67 13.60 -4.84
CA LEU A 394 -14.04 13.78 -4.33
C LEU A 394 -14.93 12.60 -4.74
N ASN A 395 -14.35 11.45 -5.06
CA ASN A 395 -15.10 10.25 -5.41
C ASN A 395 -15.98 9.82 -4.24
N GLY A 396 -17.24 9.47 -4.52
CA GLY A 396 -18.17 9.04 -3.48
C GLY A 396 -18.65 10.14 -2.51
N CYS A 397 -18.43 11.43 -2.80
CA CYS A 397 -18.81 12.55 -1.92
C CYS A 397 -20.25 13.06 -2.05
N ARG A 398 -21.15 12.37 -2.78
CA ARG A 398 -22.54 12.85 -3.05
C ARG A 398 -22.62 14.32 -3.52
N LEU A 399 -21.83 14.66 -4.54
CA LEU A 399 -21.75 16.02 -5.08
C LEU A 399 -23.12 16.58 -5.50
N THR A 400 -23.41 17.82 -5.08
CA THR A 400 -24.56 18.61 -5.53
C THR A 400 -24.25 19.40 -6.82
N TYR A 401 -25.26 19.96 -7.47
CA TYR A 401 -25.08 20.78 -8.69
C TYR A 401 -24.22 22.02 -8.45
N GLU A 402 -24.43 22.69 -7.32
CA GLU A 402 -23.66 23.86 -6.90
C GLU A 402 -22.21 23.48 -6.60
N SER A 403 -21.99 22.38 -5.89
CA SER A 403 -20.65 21.86 -5.60
C SER A 403 -19.88 21.48 -6.86
N PHE A 404 -20.55 20.84 -7.82
CA PHE A 404 -19.94 20.48 -9.10
C PHE A 404 -19.58 21.72 -9.93
N SER A 405 -20.43 22.75 -9.92
CA SER A 405 -20.15 24.02 -10.61
C SER A 405 -18.97 24.75 -9.96
N SER A 406 -18.88 24.72 -8.63
CA SER A 406 -17.78 25.33 -7.88
C SER A 406 -16.44 24.63 -8.12
N LEU A 407 -16.45 23.30 -8.27
CA LEU A 407 -15.25 22.52 -8.61
C LEU A 407 -14.60 22.98 -9.92
N ALA A 408 -15.39 23.48 -10.88
CA ALA A 408 -14.86 24.01 -12.14
C ALA A 408 -13.84 25.14 -11.93
N LEU A 409 -13.94 25.90 -10.83
CA LEU A 409 -13.01 26.98 -10.49
C LEU A 409 -11.63 26.47 -10.05
N ALA A 410 -11.55 25.25 -9.50
CA ALA A 410 -10.29 24.63 -9.09
C ALA A 410 -9.59 23.88 -10.24
N MET A 411 -10.32 23.52 -11.31
CA MET A 411 -9.82 22.72 -12.43
C MET A 411 -8.48 23.19 -13.05
N PRO A 412 -8.18 24.50 -13.20
CA PRO A 412 -6.90 24.95 -13.76
C PRO A 412 -5.67 24.49 -12.96
N TYR A 413 -5.84 24.28 -11.65
CA TYR A 413 -4.74 24.04 -10.72
C TYR A 413 -4.51 22.54 -10.42
N LEU A 414 -5.52 21.71 -10.70
CA LEU A 414 -5.50 20.30 -10.33
C LEU A 414 -4.75 19.45 -11.35
N ARG A 415 -3.90 18.55 -10.84
CA ARG A 415 -3.23 17.50 -11.65
C ARG A 415 -4.03 16.21 -11.69
N ARG A 416 -4.82 15.94 -10.64
CA ARG A 416 -5.73 14.80 -10.59
C ARG A 416 -7.10 15.25 -10.14
N VAL A 417 -8.10 14.83 -10.90
CA VAL A 417 -9.51 15.03 -10.56
C VAL A 417 -10.18 13.68 -10.58
N ASP A 418 -10.71 13.29 -9.42
CA ASP A 418 -11.51 12.08 -9.26
C ASP A 418 -12.87 12.46 -8.69
N VAL A 419 -13.89 12.42 -9.55
CA VAL A 419 -15.30 12.66 -9.18
C VAL A 419 -16.13 11.41 -9.40
N SER A 420 -15.48 10.25 -9.43
CA SER A 420 -16.12 8.95 -9.64
C SER A 420 -17.26 8.73 -8.64
N TRP A 421 -18.25 7.93 -9.05
CA TRP A 421 -19.46 7.64 -8.27
C TRP A 421 -20.34 8.88 -8.01
N SER A 422 -20.29 9.86 -8.90
CA SER A 422 -21.11 11.09 -8.82
C SER A 422 -21.99 11.26 -10.05
N LYS A 423 -23.27 10.86 -9.94
CA LYS A 423 -24.28 10.97 -11.02
C LYS A 423 -24.54 12.42 -11.46
N VAL A 424 -24.15 13.40 -10.63
CA VAL A 424 -24.27 14.83 -10.94
C VAL A 424 -23.49 15.22 -12.21
N VAL A 425 -22.44 14.47 -12.54
CA VAL A 425 -21.53 14.75 -13.64
C VAL A 425 -22.23 14.53 -14.99
N GLY A 426 -23.06 13.49 -15.10
CA GLY A 426 -23.84 13.19 -16.29
C GLY A 426 -24.63 14.39 -16.82
N GLY A 427 -24.44 14.69 -18.10
CA GLY A 427 -25.04 15.81 -18.84
C GLY A 427 -24.45 17.19 -18.51
N ARG A 428 -23.43 17.27 -17.66
CA ARG A 428 -22.78 18.54 -17.25
C ARG A 428 -21.26 18.52 -17.36
N LEU A 429 -20.65 17.49 -17.95
CA LEU A 429 -19.18 17.40 -17.98
C LEU A 429 -18.55 18.66 -18.62
N SER A 430 -19.26 19.30 -19.55
CA SER A 430 -18.87 20.58 -20.15
C SER A 430 -18.54 21.69 -19.12
N LEU A 431 -19.18 21.73 -17.95
CA LEU A 431 -18.90 22.73 -16.91
C LEU A 431 -17.47 22.59 -16.36
N LEU A 432 -17.06 21.37 -16.00
CA LEU A 432 -15.68 21.12 -15.55
C LEU A 432 -14.68 21.33 -16.68
N LEU A 433 -15.02 20.85 -17.88
CA LEU A 433 -14.16 20.93 -19.04
C LEU A 433 -13.90 22.37 -19.49
N ASN A 434 -14.87 23.28 -19.35
CA ASN A 434 -14.71 24.70 -19.66
C ASN A 434 -13.74 25.40 -18.69
N GLY A 435 -13.63 24.90 -17.46
CA GLY A 435 -12.67 25.38 -16.46
C GLY A 435 -11.22 25.01 -16.79
N LEU A 436 -10.98 24.09 -17.73
CA LEU A 436 -9.62 23.73 -18.14
C LEU A 436 -9.01 24.84 -19.02
N GLN A 437 -7.93 25.45 -18.55
CA GLN A 437 -7.09 26.41 -19.29
C GLN A 437 -5.64 25.94 -19.17
N PRO A 438 -4.83 26.06 -20.24
CA PRO A 438 -3.90 25.00 -20.70
C PRO A 438 -3.53 24.01 -19.60
N SER A 439 -4.14 22.83 -19.68
CA SER A 439 -4.26 21.96 -18.52
C SER A 439 -2.93 21.33 -18.13
N ILE A 440 -2.68 21.27 -16.82
CA ILE A 440 -1.65 20.44 -16.20
C ILE A 440 -2.23 19.10 -15.70
N LEU A 441 -3.48 18.79 -16.08
CA LEU A 441 -4.18 17.59 -15.64
C LEU A 441 -3.50 16.35 -16.21
N GLN A 442 -3.17 15.43 -15.31
CA GLN A 442 -2.54 14.16 -15.58
C GLN A 442 -3.51 13.00 -15.40
N GLU A 443 -4.48 13.13 -14.49
CA GLU A 443 -5.44 12.06 -14.20
C GLU A 443 -6.88 12.60 -14.13
N LEU A 444 -7.77 12.01 -14.92
CA LEU A 444 -9.20 12.31 -14.91
C LEU A 444 -9.99 11.01 -14.71
N ARG A 445 -10.63 10.89 -13.54
CA ARG A 445 -11.45 9.73 -13.19
C ARG A 445 -12.92 10.13 -13.08
N LEU A 446 -13.72 9.55 -13.97
CA LEU A 446 -15.16 9.76 -14.14
C LEU A 446 -15.90 8.43 -14.09
N SER A 447 -15.42 7.48 -13.27
CA SER A 447 -16.02 6.16 -13.17
C SER A 447 -17.42 6.25 -12.57
N SER A 448 -18.40 5.57 -13.17
CA SER A 448 -19.80 5.54 -12.67
C SER A 448 -20.40 6.94 -12.44
N CYS A 449 -20.21 7.84 -13.39
CA CYS A 449 -20.66 9.24 -13.35
C CYS A 449 -21.98 9.50 -14.09
N ASP A 450 -22.62 8.45 -14.61
CA ASP A 450 -23.81 8.53 -15.46
C ASP A 450 -23.56 9.38 -16.73
N LEU A 451 -22.36 9.24 -17.32
CA LEU A 451 -21.99 10.02 -18.50
C LEU A 451 -22.92 9.71 -19.68
N THR A 452 -23.27 10.78 -20.40
CA THR A 452 -24.08 10.74 -21.61
C THR A 452 -23.19 10.75 -22.86
N THR A 453 -23.81 10.55 -24.03
CA THR A 453 -23.10 10.65 -25.30
C THR A 453 -22.56 12.07 -25.55
N GLU A 454 -23.33 13.10 -25.18
CA GLU A 454 -22.93 14.51 -25.27
C GLU A 454 -21.71 14.83 -24.39
N ASP A 455 -21.62 14.24 -23.19
CA ASP A 455 -20.45 14.45 -22.32
C ASP A 455 -19.15 13.98 -22.98
N LEU A 456 -19.17 12.84 -23.67
CA LEU A 456 -18.01 12.36 -24.42
C LEU A 456 -17.71 13.21 -25.65
N LEU A 457 -18.72 13.77 -26.32
CA LEU A 457 -18.51 14.70 -27.42
C LEU A 457 -17.88 16.02 -26.93
N HIS A 458 -18.26 16.50 -25.75
CA HIS A 458 -17.57 17.62 -25.11
C HIS A 458 -16.13 17.28 -24.74
N LEU A 459 -15.88 16.09 -24.21
CA LEU A 459 -14.51 15.62 -23.94
C LEU A 459 -13.67 15.55 -25.23
N ALA A 460 -14.26 15.03 -26.32
CA ALA A 460 -13.65 15.01 -27.64
C ALA A 460 -13.30 16.43 -28.13
N ALA A 461 -14.21 17.39 -27.97
CA ALA A 461 -13.96 18.78 -28.35
C ALA A 461 -12.78 19.41 -27.57
N VAL A 462 -12.60 19.04 -26.30
CA VAL A 462 -11.44 19.48 -25.50
C VAL A 462 -10.16 18.78 -25.92
N CYS A 463 -10.22 17.48 -26.26
CA CYS A 463 -9.10 16.74 -26.85
C CYS A 463 -8.63 17.40 -28.14
N ARG A 464 -9.56 17.73 -29.06
CA ARG A 464 -9.27 18.43 -30.32
C ARG A 464 -8.49 19.74 -30.12
N ARG A 465 -8.79 20.46 -29.05
CA ARG A 465 -8.11 21.71 -28.66
C ARG A 465 -6.75 21.46 -27.99
N ARG A 466 -6.33 20.21 -27.84
CA ARG A 466 -5.09 19.74 -27.19
C ARG A 466 -4.96 20.16 -25.72
N ILE A 467 -6.09 20.48 -25.08
CA ILE A 467 -6.11 20.89 -23.67
C ILE A 467 -5.72 19.72 -22.77
N LEU A 468 -6.09 18.49 -23.12
CA LEU A 468 -5.77 17.26 -22.38
C LEU A 468 -4.47 16.57 -22.86
N SER A 469 -3.56 17.32 -23.47
CA SER A 469 -2.31 16.76 -24.02
C SER A 469 -1.36 16.18 -22.98
N THR A 470 -1.47 16.60 -21.71
CA THR A 470 -0.71 16.08 -20.57
C THR A 470 -1.38 14.90 -19.87
N LEU A 471 -2.60 14.54 -20.26
CA LEU A 471 -3.40 13.51 -19.59
C LEU A 471 -2.76 12.14 -19.78
N ARG A 472 -2.53 11.44 -18.66
CA ARG A 472 -1.93 10.11 -18.57
C ARG A 472 -2.95 9.04 -18.21
N VAL A 473 -3.90 9.35 -17.34
CA VAL A 473 -4.94 8.42 -16.91
C VAL A 473 -6.31 8.98 -17.24
N LEU A 474 -7.09 8.21 -18.00
CA LEU A 474 -8.49 8.50 -18.29
C LEU A 474 -9.34 7.29 -17.92
N ASP A 475 -10.13 7.43 -16.86
CA ASP A 475 -11.06 6.40 -16.41
C ASP A 475 -12.50 6.86 -16.68
N LEU A 476 -13.11 6.23 -17.67
CA LEU A 476 -14.51 6.41 -18.06
C LEU A 476 -15.33 5.15 -17.77
N SER A 477 -14.81 4.25 -16.93
CA SER A 477 -15.45 2.98 -16.61
C SER A 477 -16.85 3.19 -16.03
N TYR A 478 -17.69 2.18 -16.17
CA TYR A 478 -19.01 2.12 -15.55
C TYR A 478 -20.00 3.19 -16.03
N ASN A 479 -19.80 3.75 -17.24
CA ASN A 479 -20.70 4.70 -17.88
C ASN A 479 -21.48 4.07 -19.04
N ARG A 480 -22.55 3.33 -18.70
CA ARG A 480 -23.38 2.62 -19.69
C ARG A 480 -24.21 3.55 -20.60
N GLY A 481 -24.49 4.77 -20.17
CA GLY A 481 -25.32 5.74 -20.91
C GLY A 481 -24.71 6.23 -22.23
N VAL A 482 -23.43 5.97 -22.44
CA VAL A 482 -22.66 6.44 -23.59
C VAL A 482 -22.85 5.51 -24.80
N ARG A 483 -23.36 6.06 -25.90
CA ARG A 483 -23.55 5.34 -27.17
C ARG A 483 -22.29 5.34 -28.02
N GLU A 484 -22.30 4.54 -29.08
CA GLU A 484 -21.20 4.39 -30.05
C GLU A 484 -20.67 5.72 -30.59
N GLU A 485 -21.55 6.67 -30.87
CA GLU A 485 -21.20 8.00 -31.40
C GLU A 485 -20.25 8.77 -30.46
N GLY A 486 -20.47 8.67 -29.15
CA GLY A 486 -19.64 9.34 -28.14
C GLY A 486 -18.25 8.71 -28.05
N TRP A 487 -18.18 7.38 -27.99
CA TRP A 487 -16.90 6.65 -27.96
C TRP A 487 -16.09 6.88 -29.23
N SER A 488 -16.75 6.77 -30.39
CA SER A 488 -16.11 6.98 -31.70
C SER A 488 -15.66 8.42 -31.87
N GLY A 489 -16.47 9.39 -31.42
CA GLY A 489 -16.12 10.80 -31.41
C GLY A 489 -14.88 11.09 -30.57
N LEU A 490 -14.82 10.59 -29.33
CA LEU A 490 -13.65 10.75 -28.46
C LEU A 490 -12.37 10.17 -29.07
N LEU A 491 -12.47 8.96 -29.64
CA LEU A 491 -11.33 8.23 -30.19
C LEU A 491 -10.87 8.77 -31.57
N ALA A 492 -11.74 9.48 -32.28
CA ALA A 492 -11.40 10.11 -33.56
C ALA A 492 -10.46 11.30 -33.40
N GLU A 493 -10.54 12.00 -32.27
CA GLU A 493 -9.80 13.24 -32.03
C GLU A 493 -8.33 12.99 -31.67
N GLU A 494 -7.48 13.92 -32.09
CA GLU A 494 -6.09 13.98 -31.65
C GLU A 494 -6.01 14.81 -30.36
N GLY A 495 -5.26 14.35 -29.36
CA GLY A 495 -5.13 15.08 -28.10
C GLY A 495 -4.71 14.24 -26.90
N LEU A 496 -4.81 12.92 -27.01
CA LEU A 496 -4.50 11.96 -25.93
C LEU A 496 -3.14 11.26 -26.12
N GLY A 497 -2.18 11.93 -26.78
CA GLY A 497 -0.89 11.29 -27.13
C GLY A 497 -0.04 10.85 -25.94
N SER A 498 -0.22 11.48 -24.77
CA SER A 498 0.48 11.15 -23.52
C SER A 498 -0.28 10.13 -22.65
N LEU A 499 -1.41 9.60 -23.13
CA LEU A 499 -2.27 8.71 -22.35
C LEU A 499 -1.60 7.36 -22.13
N GLU A 500 -1.40 7.00 -20.86
CA GLU A 500 -0.76 5.77 -20.39
C GLU A 500 -1.81 4.71 -20.01
N GLU A 501 -2.92 5.10 -19.39
CA GLU A 501 -4.02 4.23 -18.96
C GLU A 501 -5.37 4.74 -19.48
N LEU A 502 -6.10 3.86 -20.16
CA LEU A 502 -7.49 4.08 -20.58
C LEU A 502 -8.37 2.95 -20.03
N ASP A 503 -9.32 3.30 -19.16
CA ASP A 503 -10.34 2.37 -18.69
C ASP A 503 -11.73 2.79 -19.18
N VAL A 504 -12.39 1.90 -19.91
CA VAL A 504 -13.76 2.06 -20.41
C VAL A 504 -14.61 0.82 -20.12
N SER A 505 -14.24 0.06 -19.09
CA SER A 505 -14.91 -1.17 -18.65
C SER A 505 -16.36 -0.94 -18.21
N LEU A 506 -17.22 -1.95 -18.30
CA LEU A 506 -18.63 -1.86 -17.86
C LEU A 506 -18.86 -2.54 -16.51
N GLN A 507 -19.90 -2.13 -15.77
CA GLN A 507 -20.18 -2.68 -14.43
C GLN A 507 -20.52 -4.18 -14.49
N THR A 508 -20.04 -4.91 -13.50
CA THR A 508 -20.24 -6.37 -13.36
C THR A 508 -21.69 -6.78 -13.14
N LEU A 509 -22.54 -5.90 -12.58
CA LEU A 509 -23.97 -6.12 -12.31
C LEU A 509 -24.86 -6.05 -13.56
N THR A 510 -24.28 -5.80 -14.74
CA THR A 510 -25.03 -5.85 -16.01
C THR A 510 -25.32 -7.31 -16.38
N SER A 511 -26.59 -7.65 -16.57
CA SER A 511 -27.03 -9.03 -16.83
C SER A 511 -26.51 -9.61 -18.16
N ASN A 512 -26.14 -8.76 -19.13
CA ASN A 512 -25.49 -9.18 -20.37
C ASN A 512 -24.35 -8.21 -20.77
N PRO A 513 -23.19 -8.71 -21.19
CA PRO A 513 -22.11 -7.88 -21.73
C PRO A 513 -22.52 -7.20 -23.06
N SER A 514 -22.09 -5.95 -23.27
CA SER A 514 -22.49 -5.13 -24.44
C SER A 514 -21.54 -5.34 -25.63
N PRO A 515 -22.00 -5.35 -26.89
CA PRO A 515 -21.12 -5.41 -28.05
C PRO A 515 -20.25 -4.17 -28.18
N LEU A 516 -18.96 -4.37 -28.45
CA LEU A 516 -18.00 -3.30 -28.69
C LEU A 516 -18.11 -2.77 -30.12
N THR A 517 -19.20 -2.06 -30.43
CA THR A 517 -19.50 -1.61 -31.81
C THR A 517 -18.51 -0.57 -32.32
N TRP A 518 -17.91 0.23 -31.43
CA TRP A 518 -16.92 1.27 -31.73
C TRP A 518 -15.46 0.75 -31.80
N LEU A 519 -15.23 -0.57 -31.80
CA LEU A 519 -13.89 -1.14 -31.96
C LEU A 519 -13.10 -0.59 -33.17
N PRO A 520 -13.71 -0.37 -34.36
CA PRO A 520 -12.99 0.21 -35.48
C PRO A 520 -12.38 1.58 -35.14
N ALA A 521 -13.11 2.44 -34.43
CA ALA A 521 -12.61 3.74 -33.99
C ALA A 521 -11.42 3.57 -33.03
N LEU A 522 -11.50 2.63 -32.08
CA LEU A 522 -10.38 2.31 -31.19
C LEU A 522 -9.14 1.84 -31.96
N LEU A 523 -9.30 0.92 -32.92
CA LEU A 523 -8.19 0.43 -33.74
C LEU A 523 -7.53 1.55 -34.55
N THR A 524 -8.30 2.52 -35.03
CA THR A 524 -7.77 3.71 -35.72
C THR A 524 -7.09 4.70 -34.78
N ALA A 525 -7.54 4.78 -33.51
CA ALA A 525 -6.99 5.67 -32.50
C ALA A 525 -5.69 5.15 -31.91
N LEU A 526 -5.55 3.83 -31.73
CA LEU A 526 -4.40 3.19 -31.09
C LEU A 526 -3.06 3.73 -31.63
N PRO A 527 -2.79 3.82 -32.95
CA PRO A 527 -1.58 4.41 -33.49
C PRO A 527 -1.19 5.78 -32.89
N ARG A 528 -2.19 6.62 -32.57
CA ARG A 528 -2.07 7.97 -32.02
C ARG A 528 -1.92 8.03 -30.49
N LEU A 529 -1.97 6.88 -29.82
CA LEU A 529 -1.73 6.70 -28.38
C LEU A 529 -0.40 5.97 -28.16
N PRO A 530 0.76 6.62 -28.41
CA PRO A 530 2.07 5.97 -28.33
C PRO A 530 2.49 5.63 -26.89
N ALA A 531 1.99 6.35 -25.89
CA ALA A 531 2.31 6.16 -24.49
C ALA A 531 1.45 5.08 -23.78
N LEU A 532 0.45 4.52 -24.47
CA LEU A 532 -0.52 3.62 -23.85
C LEU A 532 0.17 2.35 -23.35
N THR A 533 0.08 2.09 -22.05
CA THR A 533 0.61 0.89 -21.40
C THR A 533 -0.50 -0.01 -20.86
N ARG A 534 -1.70 0.55 -20.60
CA ARG A 534 -2.84 -0.20 -20.08
C ARG A 534 -4.14 0.20 -20.76
N LEU A 535 -4.90 -0.81 -21.19
CA LEU A 535 -6.21 -0.66 -21.79
C LEU A 535 -7.19 -1.65 -21.17
N SER A 536 -8.22 -1.13 -20.50
CA SER A 536 -9.23 -1.93 -19.81
C SER A 536 -10.57 -1.86 -20.54
N LEU A 537 -11.03 -3.03 -20.97
CA LEU A 537 -12.24 -3.27 -21.77
C LEU A 537 -13.06 -4.41 -21.15
N GLN A 538 -13.08 -4.53 -19.82
CA GLN A 538 -13.83 -5.58 -19.16
C GLN A 538 -15.33 -5.44 -19.46
N ARG A 539 -16.03 -6.56 -19.56
CA ARG A 539 -17.49 -6.63 -19.78
C ARG A 539 -17.99 -6.16 -21.16
N TRP A 540 -17.10 -5.96 -22.12
CA TRP A 540 -17.45 -5.80 -23.53
C TRP A 540 -17.42 -7.16 -24.26
N THR A 541 -18.43 -7.45 -25.07
CA THR A 541 -18.39 -8.61 -25.98
C THR A 541 -17.56 -8.29 -27.21
N LEU A 542 -16.59 -9.16 -27.46
CA LEU A 542 -15.71 -9.14 -28.61
C LEU A 542 -15.93 -10.44 -29.38
N THR A 543 -16.13 -10.35 -30.70
CA THR A 543 -16.01 -11.53 -31.56
C THR A 543 -14.57 -12.05 -31.55
N THR A 544 -14.36 -13.31 -31.91
CA THR A 544 -13.01 -13.90 -32.03
C THR A 544 -12.13 -13.08 -32.98
N GLN A 545 -12.69 -12.69 -34.14
CA GLN A 545 -12.01 -11.85 -35.12
C GLN A 545 -11.65 -10.46 -34.55
N ALA A 546 -12.58 -9.80 -33.85
CA ALA A 546 -12.35 -8.51 -33.20
C ALA A 546 -11.22 -8.57 -32.17
N ARG A 547 -11.19 -9.64 -31.37
CA ARG A 547 -10.15 -9.88 -30.38
C ARG A 547 -8.78 -10.13 -31.03
N GLU A 548 -8.73 -10.89 -32.12
CA GLU A 548 -7.50 -11.10 -32.88
C GLU A 548 -6.97 -9.80 -33.48
N GLN A 549 -7.82 -8.97 -34.06
CA GLN A 549 -7.45 -7.65 -34.59
C GLN A 549 -6.86 -6.74 -33.51
N LEU A 550 -7.51 -6.68 -32.33
CA LEU A 550 -7.04 -5.89 -31.19
C LEU A 550 -5.72 -6.43 -30.63
N ASN A 551 -5.58 -7.74 -30.47
CA ASN A 551 -4.32 -8.34 -30.03
C ASN A 551 -3.21 -8.08 -31.04
N HIS A 552 -3.49 -8.17 -32.33
CA HIS A 552 -2.51 -7.90 -33.38
C HIS A 552 -2.01 -6.45 -33.35
N SER A 553 -2.90 -5.47 -33.15
CA SER A 553 -2.52 -4.05 -33.07
C SER A 553 -1.69 -3.73 -31.82
N LEU A 554 -1.93 -4.43 -30.70
CA LEU A 554 -1.24 -4.22 -29.43
C LEU A 554 0.05 -5.04 -29.27
N ARG A 555 0.23 -6.14 -30.00
CA ARG A 555 1.38 -7.07 -29.87
C ARG A 555 2.75 -6.40 -29.90
N LYS A 556 2.92 -5.33 -30.67
CA LYS A 556 4.20 -4.62 -30.81
C LYS A 556 4.43 -3.53 -29.75
N ARG A 557 3.46 -3.28 -28.87
CA ARG A 557 3.40 -2.08 -28.01
C ARG A 557 3.49 -2.36 -26.51
N ASN A 558 3.63 -3.62 -26.11
CA ASN A 558 3.70 -4.02 -24.70
C ASN A 558 2.56 -3.42 -23.84
N VAL A 559 1.34 -3.40 -24.38
CA VAL A 559 0.15 -2.89 -23.69
C VAL A 559 -0.51 -4.02 -22.91
N LEU A 560 -0.74 -3.82 -21.62
CA LEU A 560 -1.56 -4.68 -20.79
C LEU A 560 -3.03 -4.50 -21.18
N LEU A 561 -3.58 -5.51 -21.85
CA LEU A 561 -4.99 -5.55 -22.24
C LEU A 561 -5.80 -6.33 -21.19
N GLU A 562 -6.75 -5.66 -20.55
CA GLU A 562 -7.70 -6.28 -19.62
C GLU A 562 -9.06 -6.47 -20.31
N VAL A 563 -9.34 -7.71 -20.70
CA VAL A 563 -10.61 -8.12 -21.31
C VAL A 563 -11.12 -9.38 -20.61
N ASP A 564 -12.43 -9.60 -20.64
CA ASP A 564 -13.02 -10.81 -20.08
C ASP A 564 -12.42 -12.05 -20.77
N THR A 565 -11.89 -12.99 -19.97
CA THR A 565 -11.49 -14.30 -20.48
C THR A 565 -12.74 -15.02 -21.00
N PRO A 566 -12.71 -15.63 -22.19
CA PRO A 566 -13.83 -16.44 -22.65
C PRO A 566 -14.02 -17.58 -21.65
N THR A 567 -15.10 -17.52 -20.89
CA THR A 567 -15.50 -18.61 -20.01
C THR A 567 -15.68 -19.86 -20.86
N SER A 568 -14.96 -20.92 -20.52
CA SER A 568 -15.30 -22.28 -20.96
C SER A 568 -16.74 -22.52 -20.53
N ALA A 569 -17.65 -22.58 -21.50
CA ALA A 569 -19.04 -22.90 -21.28
C ALA A 569 -19.17 -24.35 -20.79
N SER A 570 -19.03 -24.57 -19.47
CA SER A 570 -19.53 -25.76 -18.76
C SER A 570 -19.28 -25.65 -17.25
N SER A 571 -20.19 -25.04 -16.50
CA SER A 571 -20.58 -25.45 -15.12
C SER A 571 -21.48 -24.44 -14.39
N SER A 572 -22.48 -23.84 -15.05
CA SER A 572 -23.52 -23.06 -14.36
C SER A 572 -24.91 -23.70 -14.56
N LYS A 573 -25.00 -24.98 -14.21
CA LYS A 573 -26.26 -25.69 -13.96
C LYS A 573 -26.18 -26.45 -12.64
N GLN A 574 -26.06 -25.75 -11.53
CA GLN A 574 -26.62 -26.18 -10.25
C GLN A 574 -26.62 -24.96 -9.32
N GLU A 575 -27.58 -24.89 -8.39
CA GLU A 575 -27.91 -23.75 -7.51
C GLU A 575 -28.84 -22.70 -8.13
N ARG A 576 -30.07 -23.16 -8.40
CA ARG A 576 -31.27 -22.32 -8.46
C ARG A 576 -32.36 -23.01 -7.63
N ALA A 577 -32.32 -22.77 -6.32
CA ALA A 577 -33.32 -23.01 -5.27
C ALA A 577 -32.55 -22.66 -3.98
N GLU A 578 -32.90 -21.72 -3.11
CA GLU A 578 -34.20 -21.31 -2.59
C GLU A 578 -34.08 -19.84 -2.11
N GLU A 579 -35.03 -18.98 -2.48
CA GLU A 579 -35.35 -17.76 -1.72
C GLU A 579 -36.89 -17.73 -1.62
N ALA A 580 -37.40 -17.79 -0.39
CA ALA A 580 -38.74 -17.34 -0.04
C ALA A 580 -38.60 -16.08 0.85
N PRO A 581 -39.47 -15.07 0.68
CA PRO A 581 -39.34 -13.78 1.36
C PRO A 581 -40.05 -13.79 2.72
N CYS A 582 -39.53 -13.04 3.69
CA CYS A 582 -40.31 -12.60 4.85
C CYS A 582 -40.29 -11.06 4.93
N GLU A 583 -41.50 -10.49 4.76
CA GLU A 583 -42.00 -9.25 5.37
C GLU A 583 -41.80 -9.33 6.91
N GLU A 584 -41.59 -8.28 7.71
CA GLU A 584 -42.01 -6.87 7.72
C GLU A 584 -40.88 -5.92 8.16
#